data_AF-A0A382J9M5-F1
#
_entry.id   AF-A0A382J9M5-F1
#
_cell.length_a   1.000
_cell.length_b   1.000
_cell.length_c   1.000
_cell.angle_alpha   90.00
_cell.angle_beta   90.00
_cell.angle_gamma   90.00
#
_symmetry.space_group_name_H-M   'P 1'
#
loop_
_entity.id
_entity.type
_entity.pdbx_description
1 polymer ?
#
loop_
_entity_poly.entity_id
_entity_poly.type
_entity_poly.pdbx_seq_one_letter_code
_entity_poly.pdbx_strand_id
1 'polypeptide(L)' 'MTSQSKRMDKILMDSKLGSDGIYSSKFSNSDQGKEIAFRETISNLQYDNYLETISRHHSIPVMDWEVKRILRKL' A
#
# COMPACT_ATOMS: atom_id res chain seq x y z
N MET A 1 14.78 -24.97 -2.46
CA MET A 1 13.81 -23.87 -2.71
C MET A 1 12.69 -23.97 -1.69
N THR A 2 12.41 -22.88 -0.98
CA THR A 2 11.39 -22.83 0.08
C THR A 2 9.97 -22.80 -0.52
N SER A 3 8.97 -23.25 0.25
CA SER A 3 7.55 -23.25 -0.16
C SER A 3 7.05 -21.87 -0.60
N GLN A 4 7.54 -20.80 0.06
CA GLN A 4 7.20 -19.41 -0.28
C GLN A 4 7.71 -18.99 -1.65
N SER A 5 8.91 -19.43 -2.05
CA SER A 5 9.47 -19.16 -3.39
C SER A 5 8.56 -19.72 -4.48
N LYS A 6 8.11 -20.97 -4.32
CA LYS A 6 7.22 -21.63 -5.29
C LYS A 6 5.87 -20.93 -5.46
N ARG A 7 5.35 -20.30 -4.40
CA ARG A 7 4.10 -19.53 -4.45
C ARG A 7 4.28 -18.21 -5.20
N MET A 8 5.39 -17.51 -4.96
CA MET A 8 5.71 -16.26 -5.65
C MET A 8 5.89 -16.50 -7.15
N ASP A 9 6.66 -17.54 -7.53
CA ASP A 9 6.90 -17.90 -8.93
C ASP A 9 5.57 -18.15 -9.66
N LYS A 10 4.63 -18.83 -9.01
CA LYS A 10 3.29 -19.10 -9.57
C LYS A 10 2.48 -17.82 -9.81
N ILE A 11 2.48 -16.86 -8.88
CA ILE A 11 1.73 -15.59 -9.02
C ILE A 11 2.32 -14.73 -10.14
N LEU A 12 3.64 -14.71 -10.27
CA LEU A 12 4.33 -13.90 -11.26
C LEU A 12 4.27 -14.50 -12.66
N MET A 13 4.29 -15.83 -12.79
CA MET A 13 4.20 -16.51 -14.09
C MET A 13 2.89 -16.25 -14.85
N ASP A 14 1.80 -16.00 -14.13
CA ASP A 14 0.49 -15.72 -14.74
C ASP A 14 0.31 -14.23 -15.11
N SER A 15 1.30 -13.37 -14.82
CA SER A 15 1.24 -11.93 -15.12
C SER A 15 1.61 -11.64 -16.57
N LYS A 16 0.82 -10.78 -17.22
CA LYS A 16 1.01 -10.31 -18.60
C LYS A 16 1.12 -8.79 -18.62
N LEU A 17 1.95 -8.27 -19.52
CA LEU A 17 2.10 -6.84 -19.73
C LEU A 17 0.85 -6.28 -20.42
N GLY A 18 0.17 -5.34 -19.77
CA GLY A 18 -0.94 -4.59 -20.33
C GLY A 18 -0.48 -3.51 -21.31
N SER A 19 -1.42 -2.98 -22.09
CA SER A 19 -1.18 -1.84 -23.01
C SER A 19 -0.84 -0.53 -22.27
N ASP A 20 -1.13 -0.48 -20.98
CA ASP A 20 -0.78 0.59 -20.04
C ASP A 20 0.65 0.46 -19.48
N GLY A 21 1.38 -0.59 -19.86
CA GLY A 21 2.72 -0.87 -19.35
C GLY A 21 2.75 -1.55 -17.97
N ILE A 22 1.60 -1.98 -17.44
CA ILE A 22 1.49 -2.61 -16.13
C ILE A 22 1.38 -4.14 -16.27
N TYR A 23 2.21 -4.88 -15.54
CA TYR A 23 2.07 -6.34 -15.44
C TYR A 23 0.89 -6.70 -14.54
N SER A 24 -0.07 -7.43 -15.08
CA SER A 24 -1.27 -7.85 -14.34
C SER A 24 -1.60 -9.32 -14.63
N SER A 25 -2.21 -10.00 -13.68
CA SER A 25 -2.72 -11.35 -13.83
C SER A 25 -4.22 -11.38 -13.55
N LYS A 26 -4.93 -12.35 -14.15
CA LYS A 26 -6.34 -12.59 -13.82
C LYS A 26 -6.39 -13.46 -12.56
N PHE A 27 -6.72 -12.87 -11.42
CA PHE A 27 -6.98 -13.60 -10.19
C PHE A 27 -8.34 -13.22 -9.61
N SER A 28 -9.00 -14.17 -8.94
CA SER A 28 -10.22 -13.89 -8.21
C SER A 28 -9.85 -13.15 -6.93
N ASN A 29 -10.44 -11.98 -6.73
CA ASN A 29 -10.22 -11.15 -5.57
C ASN A 29 -11.29 -11.35 -4.50
N SER A 30 -11.87 -12.56 -4.45
CA SER A 30 -13.05 -12.92 -3.66
C SER A 30 -12.92 -12.61 -2.16
N ASP A 31 -11.69 -12.57 -1.63
CA ASP A 31 -11.42 -12.31 -0.22
C ASP A 31 -11.17 -10.84 0.12
N GLN A 32 -11.19 -9.92 -0.86
CA GLN A 32 -10.96 -8.48 -0.63
C GLN A 32 -12.21 -7.70 -0.21
N GLY A 33 -13.37 -8.34 -0.04
CA GLY A 33 -14.61 -7.62 0.33
C GLY A 33 -14.47 -6.76 1.60
N LYS A 34 -13.71 -7.23 2.60
CA LYS A 34 -13.43 -6.46 3.82
C LYS A 34 -12.51 -5.26 3.57
N GLU A 35 -11.51 -5.39 2.71
CA GLU A 35 -10.61 -4.30 2.35
C GLU A 35 -11.36 -3.23 1.56
N ILE A 36 -12.17 -3.64 0.57
CA ILE A 36 -12.98 -2.73 -0.24
C ILE A 36 -13.93 -1.94 0.64
N ALA A 37 -14.71 -2.62 1.50
CA ALA A 37 -15.63 -1.96 2.42
C ALA A 37 -14.92 -0.99 3.36
N PHE A 38 -13.74 -1.36 3.87
CA PHE A 38 -12.92 -0.47 4.68
C PHE A 38 -12.44 0.75 3.90
N ARG A 39 -11.90 0.56 2.69
CA ARG A 39 -11.42 1.65 1.83
C ARG A 39 -12.54 2.64 1.49
N GLU A 40 -13.71 2.12 1.13
CA GLU A 40 -14.90 2.94 0.85
C GLU A 40 -15.36 3.72 2.09
N THR A 41 -15.36 3.07 3.26
CA THR A 41 -15.72 3.72 4.53
C THR A 41 -14.77 4.88 4.84
N ILE A 42 -13.46 4.65 4.70
CA ILE A 42 -12.45 5.68 4.96
C ILE A 42 -12.52 6.81 3.91
N SER A 43 -12.75 6.51 2.63
CA SER A 43 -12.83 7.54 1.58
C SER A 43 -14.05 8.45 1.73
N ASN A 44 -15.11 7.96 2.37
CA ASN A 44 -16.31 8.75 2.65
C ASN A 44 -16.15 9.68 3.86
N LEU A 45 -15.09 9.54 4.65
CA LEU A 45 -14.82 10.44 5.76
C LEU A 45 -14.51 11.84 5.22
N GLN A 46 -15.33 12.80 5.63
CA GLN A 46 -15.09 14.21 5.40
C GLN A 46 -14.40 14.78 6.63
N TYR A 47 -13.32 15.51 6.42
CA TYR A 47 -12.57 16.17 7.48
C TYR A 47 -12.67 17.68 7.29
N ASP A 48 -13.08 18.39 8.34
CA ASP A 48 -13.14 19.86 8.33
C ASP A 48 -11.77 20.48 8.01
N ASN A 49 -10.71 19.84 8.51
CA ASN A 49 -9.33 20.16 8.18
C ASN A 49 -8.54 18.86 7.92
N TYR A 50 -8.44 18.50 6.64
CA TYR A 50 -7.77 17.29 6.18
C TYR A 50 -6.30 17.22 6.61
N LEU A 51 -5.55 18.32 6.44
CA LEU A 51 -4.11 18.36 6.76
C LEU A 51 -3.84 18.22 8.26
N GLU A 52 -4.66 18.89 9.09
CA GLU A 52 -4.58 18.75 10.55
C GLU A 52 -4.93 17.33 11.01
N THR A 53 -5.93 16.71 10.39
CA THR A 53 -6.31 15.34 10.77
C THR A 53 -5.21 14.35 10.41
N ILE A 54 -4.60 14.50 9.23
CA ILE A 54 -3.48 13.67 8.80
C ILE A 54 -2.25 13.85 9.69
N SER A 55 -1.93 15.08 10.13
CA SER A 55 -0.78 15.32 11.01
C SER A 55 -0.90 14.58 12.35
N ARG A 56 -2.12 14.27 12.81
CA ARG A 56 -2.33 13.51 14.05
C ARG A 56 -2.10 12.00 13.90
N HIS A 57 -2.12 11.47 12.67
CA HIS A 57 -2.06 10.03 12.39
C HIS A 57 -0.80 9.59 11.66
N HIS A 58 -0.08 10.52 11.04
CA HIS A 58 1.28 10.21 10.63
C HIS A 58 2.09 9.84 11.86
N SER A 59 2.92 8.81 11.70
CA SER A 59 3.93 8.44 12.67
C SER A 59 5.01 9.54 12.67
N ILE A 60 4.63 10.73 13.14
CA ILE A 60 5.48 11.90 13.31
C ILE A 60 6.77 11.48 14.05
N PRO A 61 6.76 10.60 15.07
CA PRO A 61 8.01 10.16 15.69
C PRO A 61 8.97 9.45 14.73
N VAL A 62 8.46 8.60 13.84
CA VAL A 62 9.29 7.87 12.85
C VAL A 62 9.76 8.82 11.76
N MET A 63 8.87 9.67 11.26
CA MET A 63 9.20 10.66 10.22
C MET A 63 10.22 11.70 10.75
N ASP A 64 10.02 12.20 11.97
CA ASP A 64 10.95 13.09 12.68
C ASP A 64 12.31 12.42 12.90
N TRP A 65 12.32 11.13 13.25
CA TRP A 65 13.55 10.36 13.39
C TRP A 65 14.30 10.25 12.06
N GLU A 66 13.58 9.94 10.97
CA GLU A 66 14.16 9.84 9.62
C GLU A 66 14.73 11.17 9.13
N VAL A 67 14.00 12.27 9.30
CA VAL A 67 14.47 13.62 8.95
C VAL A 67 15.71 13.99 9.76
N LYS A 68 15.70 13.79 11.08
CA LYS A 68 16.88 14.03 11.94
C LYS A 68 18.07 13.18 11.54
N ARG A 69 17.85 11.91 11.16
CA ARG A 69 18.90 10.99 10.70
C ARG A 69 19.57 11.49 9.42
N ILE A 70 18.79 11.97 8.45
CA ILE A 70 19.31 12.50 7.18
C ILE A 70 20.10 13.80 7.41
N LEU A 71 19.56 14.74 8.20
CA LEU A 71 20.22 16.02 8.48
C LEU A 71 21.56 15.86 9.22
N ARG A 72 21.74 14.82 10.04
CA ARG A 72 23.02 14.53 10.70
C ARG A 72 24.12 14.00 9.76
N LYS A 73 23.76 13.60 8.54
CA LYS A 73 24.69 13.05 7.53
C LYS A 73 25.07 14.06 6.45
N LEU A 74 24.49 15.27 6.48
CA LEU A 74 24.87 16.43 5.69
C LEU A 74 25.86 17.29 6.48
#